data_AF-A0A4S4MZU2-F1
#
_entry.id   AF-A0A4S4MZU2-F1
#
_cell.length_a   1.000
_cell.length_b   1.000
_cell.length_c   1.000
_cell.angle_alpha   90.00
_cell.angle_beta   90.00
_cell.angle_gamma   90.00
#
_symmetry.space_group_name_H-M   'P 1'
#
loop_
_entity.id
_entity.type
_entity.pdbx_description
1 polymer ?
#
loop_
_entity_poly.entity_id
_entity_poly.type
_entity_poly.pdbx_seq_one_letter_code
_entity_poly.pdbx_strand_id
1 'polypeptide(L)'
;MSFKFPAPIGGTPFTFDFAPSVVFTVAWALLVPLVAWRIISPKSRTCVSANPMALVLERLIILSLRSSEAHMNTGHISHNLNIFIQTTYSLGFVNLTSGILGLLRNLLVSATLSSVSDNVTAGPIAKDDSESTIAPESTSTIEAGIAERAGERMWYRRITNSLIVAFLLPLSLGIAAGVVFPKAERNVHMVDTERSLRYITGAISYLLLLLVQGLTLYAAVAVRGIARTPVWTLFILLSLLNIVAIYRLVVMRSMTDSATSLAAGSLNTRTSKILFYVLHLVPEWLVAAFLLGVNAREFYRAGLWGDQIKPLEKGLVPAKTEAETSR
;
A
#
# COMPACT_ATOMS: atom_id res chain seq x y z
N MET A 1 -28.16 -7.68 32.49
CA MET A 1 -27.37 -8.46 31.50
C MET A 1 -26.19 -7.59 31.09
N SER A 2 -24.97 -8.13 31.11
CA SER A 2 -23.79 -7.39 30.62
C SER A 2 -23.79 -7.40 29.10
N PHE A 3 -23.65 -6.23 28.50
CA PHE A 3 -23.68 -6.02 27.06
C PHE A 3 -22.25 -6.09 26.50
N LYS A 4 -21.99 -6.97 25.53
CA LYS A 4 -20.65 -7.14 24.94
C LYS A 4 -20.61 -6.60 23.52
N PHE A 5 -19.52 -5.91 23.18
CA PHE A 5 -19.25 -5.42 21.83
C PHE A 5 -17.78 -5.65 21.41
N PRO A 6 -17.47 -5.64 20.10
CA PRO A 6 -16.13 -5.85 19.58
C PRO A 6 -15.11 -4.88 20.19
N ALA A 7 -14.06 -5.45 20.78
CA ALA A 7 -13.01 -4.65 21.40
C ALA A 7 -12.28 -3.79 20.34
N PRO A 8 -12.05 -2.48 20.60
CA PRO A 8 -11.36 -1.62 19.66
C PRO A 8 -9.91 -2.08 19.45
N ILE A 9 -9.43 -2.07 18.20
CA ILE A 9 -8.05 -2.37 17.83
C ILE A 9 -7.11 -1.43 18.58
N GLY A 10 -6.15 -2.01 19.28
CA GLY A 10 -5.23 -1.29 20.16
C GLY A 10 -5.86 -0.80 21.47
N GLY A 11 -7.16 -1.05 21.70
CA GLY A 11 -7.89 -0.63 22.88
C GLY A 11 -7.97 0.90 23.05
N THR A 12 -8.49 1.34 24.19
CA THR A 12 -8.57 2.76 24.57
C THR A 12 -7.24 3.28 25.14
N PRO A 13 -6.95 4.59 25.03
CA PRO A 13 -5.69 5.12 25.54
C PRO A 13 -5.70 5.15 27.07
N PHE A 14 -4.68 4.57 27.70
CA PHE A 14 -4.47 4.58 29.15
C PHE A 14 -3.13 5.25 29.48
N THR A 15 -2.88 5.57 30.75
CA THR A 15 -1.63 6.23 31.18
C THR A 15 -0.35 5.48 30.80
N PHE A 16 -0.36 4.14 30.83
CA PHE A 16 0.78 3.32 30.38
C PHE A 16 0.95 3.28 28.85
N ASP A 17 -0.02 3.80 28.09
CA ASP A 17 0.01 3.96 26.64
C ASP A 17 0.69 5.26 26.20
N PHE A 18 0.94 6.18 27.15
CA PHE A 18 1.51 7.49 26.88
C PHE A 18 2.90 7.39 26.26
N ALA A 19 3.84 6.72 26.94
CA ALA A 19 5.21 6.56 26.47
C ALA A 19 5.31 5.92 25.07
N PRO A 20 4.70 4.74 24.80
CA PRO A 20 4.76 4.16 23.46
C PRO A 20 4.05 5.05 22.41
N SER A 21 2.94 5.70 22.73
CA SER A 21 2.30 6.63 21.80
C SER A 21 3.24 7.78 21.41
N VAL A 22 3.92 8.41 22.37
CA VAL A 22 4.89 9.48 22.10
C VAL A 22 6.05 8.99 21.22
N VAL A 23 6.61 7.82 21.53
CA VAL A 23 7.71 7.24 20.74
C VAL A 23 7.29 7.02 19.28
N PHE A 24 6.11 6.45 19.05
CA PHE A 24 5.62 6.24 17.69
C PHE A 24 5.21 7.55 17.01
N THR A 25 4.65 8.52 17.73
CA THR A 25 4.40 9.87 17.20
C THR A 25 5.69 10.49 16.66
N VAL A 26 6.78 10.43 17.44
CA VAL A 26 8.10 10.90 17.00
C VAL A 26 8.59 10.11 15.79
N ALA A 27 8.48 8.78 15.80
CA ALA A 27 8.90 7.93 14.68
C ALA A 27 8.16 8.27 13.37
N TRP A 28 6.85 8.56 13.42
CA TRP A 28 6.07 9.01 12.26
C TRP A 28 6.39 10.46 11.88
N ALA A 29 6.65 11.35 12.85
CA ALA A 29 7.07 12.73 12.59
C ALA A 29 8.40 12.79 11.82
N LEU A 30 9.33 11.88 12.11
CA LEU A 30 10.61 11.76 11.39
C LEU A 30 10.44 11.40 9.90
N LEU A 31 9.28 10.86 9.48
CA LEU A 31 8.98 10.60 8.08
C LEU A 31 8.42 11.83 7.34
N VAL A 32 7.96 12.87 8.06
CA VAL A 32 7.39 14.09 7.45
C VAL A 32 8.39 14.83 6.55
N PRO A 33 9.68 14.99 6.91
CA PRO A 33 10.68 15.56 6.00
C PRO A 33 10.81 14.77 4.69
N LEU A 34 10.69 13.43 4.73
CA LEU A 34 10.69 12.60 3.52
C LEU A 34 9.44 12.84 2.67
N VAL A 35 8.26 12.98 3.30
CA VAL A 35 7.02 13.36 2.62
C VAL A 35 7.18 14.71 1.92
N ALA A 36 7.66 15.73 2.63
CA ALA A 36 7.90 17.06 2.07
C ALA A 36 8.90 17.02 0.91
N TRP A 37 10.03 16.31 1.08
CA TRP A 37 11.02 16.12 0.03
C TRP A 37 10.43 15.50 -1.25
N ARG A 38 9.60 14.46 -1.09
CA ARG A 38 8.96 13.76 -2.23
C ARG A 38 7.97 14.65 -2.98
N ILE A 39 7.26 15.53 -2.27
CA ILE A 39 6.34 16.52 -2.87
C ILE A 39 7.15 17.60 -3.60
N ILE A 40 8.23 18.10 -3.01
CA ILE A 40 9.01 19.20 -3.59
C ILE A 40 9.81 18.72 -4.80
N SER A 41 10.49 17.58 -4.71
CA SER A 41 11.42 17.12 -5.75
C SER A 41 10.69 16.55 -6.98
N PRO A 42 10.76 17.22 -8.16
CA PRO A 42 10.06 16.77 -9.36
C PRO A 42 10.56 15.43 -9.88
N LYS A 43 11.81 15.06 -9.55
CA LYS A 43 12.40 13.77 -9.93
C LYS A 43 11.75 12.60 -9.20
N SER A 44 11.16 12.81 -8.02
CA SER A 44 10.54 11.75 -7.22
C SER A 44 9.02 11.71 -7.21
N ARG A 45 8.34 12.72 -7.78
CA ARG A 45 6.88 12.80 -7.78
C ARG A 45 6.28 11.62 -8.52
N THR A 46 5.52 10.79 -7.81
CA THR A 46 4.73 9.68 -8.36
C THR A 46 3.41 9.59 -7.61
N CYS A 47 2.28 9.41 -8.31
CA CYS A 47 0.98 9.22 -7.66
C CYS A 47 0.97 8.01 -6.72
N VAL A 48 1.81 7.01 -6.97
CA VAL A 48 1.92 5.81 -6.13
C VAL A 48 2.44 6.14 -4.72
N SER A 49 3.23 7.20 -4.58
CA SER A 49 3.71 7.66 -3.27
C SER A 49 2.67 8.43 -2.45
N ALA A 50 1.51 8.78 -3.02
CA ALA A 50 0.46 9.52 -2.31
C ALA A 50 -0.12 8.71 -1.13
N ASN A 51 -0.29 7.39 -1.29
CA ASN A 51 -0.84 6.52 -0.25
C ASN A 51 0.02 6.51 1.02
N PRO A 52 1.33 6.19 0.98
CA PRO A 52 2.17 6.23 2.18
C PRO A 52 2.31 7.65 2.76
N MET A 53 2.26 8.71 1.95
CA MET A 53 2.24 10.09 2.47
C MET A 53 0.99 10.38 3.29
N ALA A 54 -0.19 10.06 2.76
CA ALA A 54 -1.46 10.24 3.46
C ALA A 54 -1.46 9.46 4.78
N LEU A 55 -0.96 8.21 4.75
CA LEU A 55 -0.86 7.37 5.93
C LEU A 55 0.08 7.96 7.00
N VAL A 56 1.23 8.51 6.62
CA VAL A 56 2.16 9.15 7.58
C VAL A 56 1.48 10.29 8.32
N LEU A 57 0.81 11.18 7.59
CA LEU A 57 0.12 12.33 8.18
C LEU A 57 -1.03 11.89 9.09
N GLU A 58 -1.82 10.91 8.64
CA GLU A 58 -2.91 10.33 9.41
C GLU A 58 -2.41 9.69 10.72
N ARG A 59 -1.35 8.89 10.66
CA ARG A 59 -0.75 8.23 11.84
C ARG A 59 -0.14 9.22 12.81
N LEU A 60 0.50 10.27 12.30
CA LEU A 60 1.03 11.36 13.13
C LEU A 60 -0.09 12.04 13.94
N ILE A 61 -1.20 12.37 13.30
CA ILE A 61 -2.36 13.01 13.96
C ILE A 61 -2.97 12.06 15.01
N ILE A 62 -3.24 10.82 14.62
CA ILE A 62 -3.89 9.83 15.51
C ILE A 62 -3.04 9.54 16.73
N LEU A 63 -1.74 9.31 16.57
CA LEU A 63 -0.87 8.97 17.69
C LEU A 63 -0.62 10.18 18.60
N SER A 64 -0.62 11.40 18.05
CA SER A 64 -0.59 12.63 18.85
C SER A 64 -1.84 12.74 19.72
N LEU A 65 -3.04 12.56 19.13
CA LEU A 65 -4.29 12.59 19.88
C LEU A 65 -4.35 11.47 20.92
N ARG A 66 -3.92 10.26 20.56
CA ARG A 66 -3.83 9.12 21.47
C ARG A 66 -2.88 9.38 22.65
N SER A 67 -1.74 10.01 22.40
CA SER A 67 -0.80 10.39 23.46
C SER A 67 -1.40 11.46 24.39
N SER A 68 -2.17 12.41 23.84
CA SER A 68 -2.86 13.43 24.63
C SER A 68 -3.93 12.80 25.52
N GLU A 69 -4.79 11.92 24.99
CA GLU A 69 -5.81 11.22 25.77
C GLU A 69 -5.19 10.32 26.86
N ALA A 70 -4.07 9.66 26.56
CA ALA A 70 -3.33 8.87 27.55
C ALA A 70 -2.75 9.72 28.69
N HIS A 71 -2.44 10.99 28.44
CA HIS A 71 -1.90 11.91 29.43
C HIS A 71 -2.97 12.51 30.34
N MET A 72 -4.12 12.90 29.79
CA MET A 72 -5.09 13.74 30.51
C MET A 72 -5.83 13.03 31.65
N ASN A 73 -5.89 11.69 31.71
CA ASN A 73 -6.56 10.89 32.75
C ASN A 73 -8.00 11.34 33.13
N THR A 74 -8.63 12.21 32.35
CA THR A 74 -9.92 12.86 32.69
C THR A 74 -11.13 11.96 32.41
N GLY A 75 -10.92 10.70 32.01
CA GLY A 75 -12.00 9.75 31.70
C GLY A 75 -12.82 10.10 30.46
N HIS A 76 -12.61 11.27 29.83
CA HIS A 76 -13.28 11.70 28.62
C HIS A 76 -12.58 11.16 27.38
N ILE A 77 -12.87 9.90 27.05
CA ILE A 77 -12.46 9.35 25.75
C ILE A 77 -13.44 9.84 24.70
N SER A 78 -12.93 10.55 23.70
CA SER A 78 -13.80 11.10 22.67
C SER A 78 -14.29 9.98 21.74
N HIS A 79 -15.60 9.70 21.79
CA HIS A 79 -16.20 8.59 21.04
C HIS A 79 -15.97 8.70 19.53
N ASN A 80 -16.06 9.92 18.97
CA ASN A 80 -15.79 10.17 17.56
C ASN A 80 -14.32 9.89 17.17
N LEU A 81 -13.37 10.18 18.07
CA LEU A 81 -11.97 9.86 17.82
C LEU A 81 -11.75 8.35 17.81
N ASN A 82 -12.37 7.61 18.73
CA ASN A 82 -12.29 6.15 18.71
C ASN A 82 -12.80 5.58 17.37
N ILE A 83 -13.95 6.04 16.87
CA ILE A 83 -14.46 5.63 15.55
C ILE A 83 -13.43 5.92 14.45
N PHE A 84 -12.88 7.14 14.45
CA PHE A 84 -11.89 7.55 13.46
C PHE A 84 -10.64 6.67 13.53
N ILE A 85 -10.09 6.45 14.72
CA ILE A 85 -8.92 5.58 14.99
C ILE A 85 -9.19 4.13 14.54
N GLN A 86 -10.37 3.59 14.83
CA GLN A 86 -10.72 2.23 14.44
C GLN A 86 -10.83 2.09 12.92
N THR A 87 -11.44 3.06 12.25
CA THR A 87 -11.61 3.06 10.80
C THR A 87 -10.25 3.16 10.10
N THR A 88 -9.38 4.05 10.57
CA THR A 88 -8.06 4.32 10.00
C THR A 88 -7.05 3.19 10.21
N TYR A 89 -6.98 2.58 11.40
CA TYR A 89 -6.21 1.35 11.62
C TYR A 89 -6.76 0.17 10.82
N SER A 90 -8.04 0.19 10.45
CA SER A 90 -8.62 -0.85 9.61
C SER A 90 -8.15 -0.78 8.16
N LEU A 91 -7.87 0.43 7.66
CA LEU A 91 -7.61 0.70 6.25
C LEU A 91 -6.13 0.96 5.93
N GLY A 92 -5.29 1.23 6.93
CA GLY A 92 -3.87 1.58 6.72
C GLY A 92 -3.10 0.57 5.88
N PHE A 93 -3.04 -0.70 6.31
CA PHE A 93 -2.34 -1.74 5.56
C PHE A 93 -2.98 -2.04 4.19
N VAL A 94 -4.30 -1.83 4.05
CA VAL A 94 -5.02 -1.99 2.77
C VAL A 94 -4.54 -0.95 1.76
N ASN A 95 -4.44 0.32 2.20
CA ASN A 95 -3.95 1.42 1.38
C ASN A 95 -2.49 1.23 0.94
N LEU A 96 -1.63 0.71 1.85
CA LEU A 96 -0.24 0.36 1.52
C LEU A 96 -0.17 -0.78 0.51
N THR A 97 -0.99 -1.82 0.68
CA THR A 97 -1.04 -2.98 -0.23
C THR A 97 -1.46 -2.56 -1.64
N SER A 98 -2.47 -1.70 -1.76
CA SER A 98 -2.89 -1.12 -3.04
C SER A 98 -1.77 -0.28 -3.69
N GLY A 99 -1.02 0.48 -2.90
CA GLY A 99 0.18 1.19 -3.36
C GLY A 99 1.27 0.25 -3.89
N ILE A 100 1.57 -0.83 -3.16
CA ILE A 100 2.53 -1.87 -3.57
C ILE A 100 2.08 -2.56 -4.86
N LEU A 101 0.78 -2.86 -5.01
CA LEU A 101 0.22 -3.40 -6.25
C LEU A 101 0.44 -2.44 -7.44
N GLY A 102 0.30 -1.13 -7.21
CA GLY A 102 0.64 -0.10 -8.19
C GLY A 102 2.10 -0.15 -8.63
N LEU A 103 3.04 -0.37 -7.70
CA LEU A 103 4.47 -0.54 -8.01
C LEU A 103 4.74 -1.85 -8.76
N LEU A 104 4.12 -2.95 -8.33
CA LEU A 104 4.23 -4.26 -8.98
C LEU A 104 3.76 -4.19 -10.43
N ARG A 105 2.64 -3.49 -10.69
CA ARG A 105 2.15 -3.24 -12.05
C ARG A 105 3.22 -2.59 -12.92
N ASN A 106 3.91 -1.58 -12.40
CA ASN A 106 4.94 -0.86 -13.17
C ASN A 106 6.13 -1.77 -13.50
N LEU A 107 6.55 -2.62 -12.56
CA LEU A 107 7.59 -3.62 -12.81
C LEU A 107 7.18 -4.65 -13.86
N LEU A 108 5.98 -5.23 -13.74
CA LEU A 108 5.44 -6.21 -14.68
C LEU A 108 5.38 -5.64 -16.10
N VAL A 109 4.87 -4.42 -16.21
CA VAL A 109 4.74 -3.74 -17.50
C VAL A 109 6.12 -3.38 -18.07
N SER A 110 7.06 -2.90 -17.27
CA SER A 110 8.44 -2.60 -17.72
C SER A 110 9.23 -3.85 -18.13
N ALA A 111 8.96 -5.00 -17.50
CA ALA A 111 9.59 -6.27 -17.89
C ALA A 111 9.24 -6.69 -19.32
N THR A 112 8.07 -6.29 -19.84
CA THR A 112 7.68 -6.53 -21.25
C THR A 112 8.47 -5.70 -22.26
N LEU A 113 9.15 -4.63 -21.82
CA LEU A 113 9.95 -3.74 -22.66
C LEU A 113 11.46 -4.00 -22.56
N SER A 114 11.93 -4.47 -21.40
CA SER A 114 13.37 -4.62 -21.13
C SER A 114 14.03 -5.63 -22.04
N SER A 115 13.32 -6.71 -22.40
CA SER A 115 13.84 -7.73 -23.32
C SER A 115 14.19 -7.19 -24.71
N VAL A 116 13.58 -6.08 -25.12
CA VAL A 116 13.85 -5.48 -26.43
C VAL A 116 15.14 -4.64 -26.38
N SER A 117 15.37 -3.91 -25.28
CA SER A 117 16.55 -3.07 -25.14
C SER A 117 17.85 -3.88 -25.04
N ASP A 118 17.84 -4.99 -24.30
CA ASP A 118 19.04 -5.80 -24.07
C ASP A 118 19.55 -6.44 -25.38
N ASN A 119 18.63 -6.85 -26.27
CA ASN A 119 18.96 -7.43 -27.58
C ASN A 119 19.61 -6.41 -28.53
N VAL A 120 19.26 -5.13 -28.45
CA VAL A 120 19.85 -4.07 -29.29
C VAL A 120 21.30 -3.80 -28.91
N THR A 121 21.62 -3.83 -27.61
CA THR A 121 22.98 -3.58 -27.11
C THR A 121 23.94 -4.77 -27.25
N ALA A 122 23.43 -5.99 -27.43
CA ALA A 122 24.24 -7.20 -27.55
C ALA A 122 24.79 -7.44 -28.98
N GLY A 123 24.47 -6.57 -29.95
CA GLY A 123 25.08 -6.62 -31.27
C GLY A 123 26.59 -6.38 -31.20
N PRO A 124 27.40 -6.97 -32.11
CA PRO A 124 28.84 -6.77 -32.11
C PRO A 124 29.12 -5.29 -32.35
N ILE A 125 29.57 -4.60 -31.29
CA ILE A 125 30.05 -3.21 -31.36
C ILE A 125 31.36 -3.25 -32.14
N ALA A 126 31.24 -3.26 -33.47
CA ALA A 126 32.31 -2.84 -34.33
C ALA A 126 32.57 -1.37 -33.99
N LYS A 127 33.68 -1.10 -33.31
CA LYS A 127 34.20 0.25 -33.08
C LYS A 127 34.55 0.83 -34.44
N ASP A 128 33.60 1.50 -35.06
CA ASP A 128 33.87 2.37 -36.20
C ASP A 128 33.36 3.76 -35.82
N ASP A 129 34.31 4.70 -35.66
CA ASP A 129 34.09 6.06 -35.15
C ASP A 129 33.37 6.98 -36.16
N SER A 130 32.48 6.41 -36.98
CA SER A 130 31.72 7.15 -37.99
C SER A 130 30.33 7.49 -37.48
N GLU A 131 30.05 8.78 -37.41
CA GLU A 131 28.77 9.45 -37.11
C GLU A 131 27.58 8.70 -37.75
N SER A 132 26.96 7.80 -36.97
CA SER A 132 26.07 6.78 -37.51
C SER A 132 24.65 7.30 -37.67
N THR A 133 24.26 7.53 -38.93
CA THR A 133 22.86 7.46 -39.36
C THR A 133 22.29 6.11 -38.91
N ILE A 134 21.34 6.10 -37.97
CA ILE A 134 20.66 4.87 -37.52
C ILE A 134 20.04 4.21 -38.73
N ALA A 135 20.55 3.04 -39.14
CA ALA A 135 20.03 2.32 -40.28
C ALA A 135 18.57 1.90 -40.00
N PRO A 136 17.64 2.05 -40.96
CA PRO A 136 16.21 1.77 -40.78
C PRO A 136 15.89 0.31 -40.38
N GLU A 137 16.84 -0.60 -40.53
CA GLU A 137 16.69 -2.03 -40.24
C GLU A 137 16.64 -2.35 -38.73
N SER A 138 17.23 -1.53 -37.85
CA SER A 138 17.14 -1.74 -36.40
C SER A 138 15.78 -1.37 -35.81
N THR A 139 15.01 -0.51 -36.47
CA THR A 139 13.70 -0.05 -35.97
C THR A 139 12.62 -1.12 -36.10
N SER A 140 12.62 -1.89 -37.20
CA SER A 140 11.61 -2.91 -37.48
C SER A 140 11.68 -4.09 -36.49
N THR A 141 12.89 -4.48 -36.07
CA THR A 141 13.09 -5.57 -35.09
C THR A 141 12.63 -5.18 -33.69
N ILE A 142 12.80 -3.91 -33.30
CA ILE A 142 12.30 -3.36 -32.03
C ILE A 142 10.77 -3.34 -32.02
N GLU A 143 10.15 -2.85 -33.09
CA GLU A 143 8.68 -2.82 -33.22
C GLU A 143 8.07 -4.22 -33.14
N ALA A 144 8.67 -5.19 -33.83
CA ALA A 144 8.22 -6.59 -33.81
C ALA A 144 8.29 -7.19 -32.39
N GLY A 145 9.39 -6.98 -31.66
CA GLY A 145 9.53 -7.46 -30.28
C GLY A 145 8.58 -6.79 -29.29
N ILE A 146 8.26 -5.52 -29.48
CA ILE A 146 7.24 -4.81 -28.68
C ILE A 146 5.84 -5.37 -28.97
N ALA A 147 5.52 -5.62 -30.24
CA ALA A 147 4.24 -6.17 -30.66
C ALA A 147 4.02 -7.58 -30.11
N GLU A 148 5.06 -8.43 -30.11
CA GLU A 148 5.02 -9.80 -29.60
C GLU A 148 4.55 -9.86 -28.13
N ARG A 149 4.99 -8.92 -27.29
CA ARG A 149 4.67 -8.91 -25.84
C ARG A 149 3.52 -7.96 -25.45
N ALA A 150 2.80 -7.41 -26.42
CA ALA A 150 1.67 -6.52 -26.17
C ALA A 150 0.53 -7.22 -25.41
N GLY A 151 0.29 -8.50 -25.71
CA GLY A 151 -0.71 -9.34 -25.03
C GLY A 151 -0.43 -9.52 -23.54
N GLU A 152 0.82 -9.86 -23.18
CA GLU A 152 1.26 -10.00 -21.77
C GLU A 152 1.04 -8.69 -21.00
N ARG A 153 1.43 -7.57 -21.61
CA ARG A 153 1.28 -6.23 -21.01
C ARG A 153 -0.19 -5.90 -20.72
N MET A 154 -1.07 -6.16 -21.69
CA MET A 154 -2.50 -5.92 -21.52
C MET A 154 -3.08 -6.79 -20.40
N TRP A 155 -2.64 -8.05 -20.31
CA TRP A 155 -3.05 -8.97 -19.26
C TRP A 155 -2.60 -8.50 -17.87
N TYR A 156 -1.33 -8.10 -17.69
CA TYR A 156 -0.84 -7.55 -16.42
C TYR A 156 -1.63 -6.32 -15.98
N ARG A 157 -1.91 -5.39 -16.91
CA ARG A 157 -2.72 -4.20 -16.63
C ARG A 157 -4.15 -4.58 -16.22
N ARG A 158 -4.78 -5.55 -16.89
CA ARG A 158 -6.14 -5.99 -16.58
C ARG A 158 -6.21 -6.58 -15.17
N ILE A 159 -5.33 -7.52 -14.83
CA ILE A 159 -5.34 -8.15 -13.49
C ILE A 159 -5.07 -7.14 -12.38
N THR A 160 -4.04 -6.31 -12.54
CA THR A 160 -3.68 -5.32 -11.52
C THR A 160 -4.79 -4.27 -11.35
N ASN A 161 -5.43 -3.82 -12.44
CA ASN A 161 -6.58 -2.91 -12.34
C ASN A 161 -7.79 -3.58 -11.69
N SER A 162 -8.08 -4.85 -11.99
CA SER A 162 -9.15 -5.61 -11.33
C SER A 162 -8.92 -5.71 -9.82
N LEU A 163 -7.68 -5.99 -9.40
CA LEU A 163 -7.31 -6.04 -7.98
C LEU A 163 -7.41 -4.66 -7.32
N ILE A 164 -6.98 -3.58 -7.99
CA ILE A 164 -7.13 -2.20 -7.48
C ILE A 164 -8.62 -1.87 -7.25
N VAL A 165 -9.50 -2.23 -8.19
CA VAL A 165 -10.96 -2.05 -8.02
C VAL A 165 -11.47 -2.91 -6.87
N ALA A 166 -10.98 -4.14 -6.71
CA ALA A 166 -11.38 -5.01 -5.61
C ALA A 166 -11.01 -4.42 -4.24
N PHE A 167 -9.95 -3.62 -4.12
CA PHE A 167 -9.61 -2.90 -2.89
C PHE A 167 -10.62 -1.82 -2.48
N LEU A 168 -11.52 -1.38 -3.38
CA LEU A 168 -12.62 -0.48 -3.02
C LEU A 168 -13.69 -1.17 -2.14
N LEU A 169 -13.76 -2.51 -2.19
CA LEU A 169 -14.70 -3.29 -1.39
C LEU A 169 -14.37 -3.23 0.12
N PRO A 170 -13.18 -3.62 0.61
CA PRO A 170 -12.86 -3.47 2.02
C PRO A 170 -12.85 -2.00 2.47
N LEU A 171 -12.55 -1.05 1.58
CA LEU A 171 -12.65 0.38 1.87
C LEU A 171 -14.09 0.79 2.20
N SER A 172 -15.04 0.45 1.34
CA SER A 172 -16.46 0.79 1.54
C SER A 172 -17.05 0.08 2.76
N LEU A 173 -16.73 -1.20 2.97
CA LEU A 173 -17.16 -1.96 4.15
C LEU A 173 -16.55 -1.41 5.46
N GLY A 174 -15.29 -0.96 5.43
CA GLY A 174 -14.63 -0.33 6.56
C GLY A 174 -15.30 0.98 6.98
N ILE A 175 -15.68 1.81 6.00
CA ILE A 175 -16.46 3.05 6.24
C ILE A 175 -17.83 2.71 6.84
N ALA A 176 -18.53 1.73 6.27
CA ALA A 176 -19.82 1.27 6.79
C ALA A 176 -19.71 0.77 8.23
N ALA A 177 -18.67 -0.01 8.56
CA ALA A 177 -18.40 -0.47 9.93
C ALA A 177 -18.18 0.70 10.89
N GLY A 178 -17.46 1.75 10.46
CA GLY A 178 -17.27 2.98 11.24
C GLY A 178 -18.58 3.71 11.55
N VAL A 179 -19.52 3.75 10.60
CA VAL A 179 -20.85 4.36 10.79
C VAL A 179 -21.75 3.52 11.72
N VAL A 180 -21.63 2.19 11.68
CA VAL A 180 -22.42 1.29 12.54
C VAL A 180 -21.89 1.25 13.97
N PHE A 181 -20.59 1.43 14.19
CA PHE A 181 -19.95 1.38 15.52
C PHE A 181 -20.65 2.20 16.62
N PRO A 182 -20.95 3.51 16.44
CA PRO A 182 -21.70 4.29 17.45
C PRO A 182 -23.07 3.70 17.79
N LYS A 183 -23.73 3.04 16.83
CA LYS A 183 -25.04 2.43 17.01
C LYS A 183 -24.91 1.09 17.73
N ALA A 184 -23.82 0.35 17.49
CA ALA A 184 -23.51 -0.89 18.17
C ALA A 184 -23.33 -0.70 19.67
N GLU A 185 -22.77 0.42 20.15
CA GLU A 185 -22.66 0.67 21.59
C GLU A 185 -24.02 0.79 22.32
N ARG A 186 -25.10 1.09 21.60
CA ARG A 186 -26.43 1.36 22.19
C ARG A 186 -27.47 0.28 21.88
N ASN A 187 -27.18 -0.64 20.97
CA ASN A 187 -28.16 -1.60 20.47
C ASN A 187 -27.52 -2.97 20.18
N VAL A 188 -28.07 -4.02 20.80
CA VAL A 188 -27.61 -5.41 20.67
C VAL A 188 -27.63 -5.91 19.23
N HIS A 189 -28.67 -5.58 18.45
CA HIS A 189 -28.77 -6.03 17.06
C HIS A 189 -27.71 -5.40 16.15
N MET A 190 -27.21 -4.22 16.52
CA MET A 190 -26.17 -3.53 15.75
C MET A 190 -24.77 -4.10 16.03
N VAL A 191 -24.57 -4.76 17.18
CA VAL A 191 -23.30 -5.43 17.52
C VAL A 191 -22.97 -6.55 16.56
N ASP A 192 -23.93 -7.44 16.29
CA ASP A 192 -23.70 -8.57 15.39
C ASP A 192 -23.40 -8.11 13.97
N THR A 193 -24.06 -7.02 13.55
CA THR A 193 -23.81 -6.38 12.25
C THR A 193 -22.40 -5.78 12.18
N GLU A 194 -22.01 -4.99 13.17
CA GLU A 194 -20.67 -4.37 13.26
C GLU A 194 -19.56 -5.43 13.31
N ARG A 195 -19.76 -6.47 14.12
CA ARG A 195 -18.86 -7.62 14.19
C ARG A 195 -18.71 -8.27 12.82
N SER A 196 -19.81 -8.59 12.15
CA SER A 196 -19.80 -9.24 10.84
C SER A 196 -19.08 -8.38 9.80
N LEU A 197 -19.36 -7.07 9.77
CA LEU A 197 -18.69 -6.13 8.88
C LEU A 197 -17.17 -6.09 9.11
N ARG A 198 -16.72 -6.05 10.37
CA ARG A 198 -15.29 -6.07 10.70
C ARG A 198 -14.60 -7.36 10.23
N TYR A 199 -15.22 -8.51 10.49
CA TYR A 199 -14.68 -9.81 10.05
C TYR A 199 -14.63 -9.94 8.54
N ILE A 200 -15.71 -9.61 7.84
CA ILE A 200 -15.77 -9.67 6.37
C ILE A 200 -14.73 -8.72 5.77
N THR A 201 -14.64 -7.48 6.26
CA THR A 201 -13.64 -6.51 5.81
C THR A 201 -12.22 -7.02 6.03
N GLY A 202 -11.93 -7.54 7.22
CA GLY A 202 -10.62 -8.11 7.56
C GLY A 202 -10.25 -9.30 6.68
N ALA A 203 -11.18 -10.24 6.48
CA ALA A 203 -10.98 -11.44 5.67
C ALA A 203 -10.76 -11.12 4.20
N ILE A 204 -11.58 -10.23 3.62
CA ILE A 204 -11.42 -9.77 2.23
C ILE A 204 -10.08 -9.04 2.06
N SER A 205 -9.74 -8.15 2.99
CA SER A 205 -8.46 -7.42 2.94
C SER A 205 -7.26 -8.37 2.99
N TYR A 206 -7.31 -9.39 3.86
CA TYR A 206 -6.26 -10.40 3.96
C TYR A 206 -6.17 -11.27 2.70
N LEU A 207 -7.31 -11.70 2.14
CA LEU A 207 -7.33 -12.44 0.88
C LEU A 207 -6.73 -11.63 -0.27
N LEU A 208 -7.10 -10.35 -0.41
CA LEU A 208 -6.52 -9.48 -1.43
C LEU A 208 -5.02 -9.27 -1.23
N LEU A 209 -4.56 -9.12 0.02
CA LEU A 209 -3.14 -9.06 0.35
C LEU A 209 -2.39 -10.32 -0.10
N LEU A 210 -2.94 -11.51 0.18
CA LEU A 210 -2.36 -12.79 -0.26
C LEU A 210 -2.34 -12.92 -1.79
N LEU A 211 -3.38 -12.45 -2.49
CA LEU A 211 -3.41 -12.44 -3.95
C LEU A 211 -2.32 -11.54 -4.53
N VAL A 212 -2.10 -10.35 -3.96
CA VAL A 212 -1.02 -9.44 -4.38
C VAL A 212 0.35 -10.05 -4.09
N GLN A 213 0.52 -10.71 -2.95
CA GLN A 213 1.75 -11.41 -2.61
C GLN A 213 2.02 -12.59 -3.53
N GLY A 214 1.00 -13.39 -3.84
CA GLY A 214 1.07 -14.48 -4.81
C GLY A 214 1.42 -13.98 -6.21
N LEU A 215 0.84 -12.86 -6.64
CA LEU A 215 1.19 -12.22 -7.91
C LEU A 215 2.64 -11.70 -7.92
N THR A 216 3.13 -11.21 -6.79
CA THR A 216 4.54 -10.78 -6.63
C THR A 216 5.48 -11.98 -6.73
N LEU A 217 5.14 -13.11 -6.11
CA LEU A 217 5.91 -14.35 -6.21
C LEU A 217 5.89 -14.92 -7.64
N TYR A 218 4.72 -14.91 -8.29
CA TYR A 218 4.59 -15.26 -9.69
C TYR A 218 5.50 -14.37 -10.57
N ALA A 219 5.52 -13.06 -10.32
CA ALA A 219 6.41 -12.15 -11.01
C ALA A 219 7.90 -12.51 -10.78
N ALA A 220 8.26 -12.89 -9.55
CA ALA A 220 9.62 -13.27 -9.18
C ALA A 220 10.12 -14.57 -9.83
N VAL A 221 9.21 -15.45 -10.26
CA VAL A 221 9.59 -16.77 -10.80
C VAL A 221 9.32 -16.86 -12.31
N ALA A 222 8.11 -16.49 -12.75
CA ALA A 222 7.64 -16.77 -14.10
C ALA A 222 7.90 -15.64 -15.11
N VAL A 223 7.98 -14.38 -14.67
CA VAL A 223 8.08 -13.24 -15.59
C VAL A 223 9.53 -13.06 -16.04
N ARG A 224 9.74 -13.11 -17.36
CA ARG A 224 11.05 -12.95 -18.02
C ARG A 224 11.44 -11.47 -18.09
N GLY A 225 12.71 -11.17 -17.83
CA GLY A 225 13.28 -9.82 -17.94
C GLY A 225 12.87 -8.85 -16.83
N ILE A 226 12.24 -9.33 -15.76
CA ILE A 226 11.89 -8.49 -14.60
C ILE A 226 13.10 -8.34 -13.66
N ALA A 227 13.31 -7.12 -13.16
CA ALA A 227 14.32 -6.87 -12.14
C ALA A 227 13.92 -7.62 -10.84
N ARG A 228 14.73 -8.58 -10.41
CA ARG A 228 14.40 -9.45 -9.26
C ARG A 228 14.48 -8.71 -7.92
N THR A 229 15.45 -7.81 -7.74
CA THR A 229 15.63 -7.09 -6.48
C THR A 229 14.39 -6.28 -6.08
N PRO A 230 13.81 -5.42 -6.95
CA PRO A 230 12.57 -4.71 -6.60
C PRO A 230 11.40 -5.64 -6.29
N VAL A 231 11.26 -6.77 -7.00
CA VAL A 231 10.16 -7.73 -6.76
C VAL A 231 10.29 -8.38 -5.39
N TRP A 232 11.49 -8.84 -5.01
CA TRP A 232 11.72 -9.42 -3.69
C TRP A 232 11.51 -8.41 -2.57
N THR A 233 11.89 -7.15 -2.78
CA THR A 233 11.57 -6.06 -1.87
C THR A 233 10.07 -5.93 -1.67
N LEU A 234 9.27 -5.89 -2.74
CA LEU A 234 7.79 -5.83 -2.61
C LEU A 234 7.25 -7.05 -1.86
N PHE A 235 7.79 -8.25 -2.10
CA PHE A 235 7.39 -9.47 -1.39
C PHE A 235 7.66 -9.37 0.13
N ILE A 236 8.83 -8.84 0.52
CA ILE A 236 9.17 -8.61 1.94
C ILE A 236 8.22 -7.59 2.58
N LEU A 237 7.94 -6.48 1.89
CA LEU A 237 7.00 -5.46 2.38
C LEU A 237 5.58 -6.05 2.56
N LEU A 238 5.10 -6.85 1.61
CA LEU A 238 3.82 -7.54 1.73
C LEU A 238 3.83 -8.55 2.89
N SER A 239 4.94 -9.23 3.12
CA SER A 239 5.10 -10.16 4.26
C SER A 239 5.01 -9.41 5.60
N LEU A 240 5.55 -8.19 5.70
CA LEU A 240 5.36 -7.33 6.87
C LEU A 240 3.90 -6.93 7.06
N LEU A 241 3.18 -6.57 5.98
CA LEU A 241 1.75 -6.25 6.06
C LEU A 241 0.87 -7.47 6.42
N ASN A 242 1.32 -8.70 6.11
CA ASN A 242 0.62 -9.90 6.54
C ASN A 242 0.60 -10.03 8.07
N ILE A 243 1.67 -9.61 8.76
CA ILE A 243 1.71 -9.59 10.23
C ILE A 243 0.55 -8.72 10.77
N VAL A 244 0.36 -7.53 10.18
CA VAL A 244 -0.73 -6.61 10.55
C VAL A 244 -2.10 -7.23 10.30
N ALA A 245 -2.30 -7.82 9.12
CA ALA A 245 -3.58 -8.44 8.75
C ALA A 245 -3.94 -9.62 9.66
N ILE A 246 -2.97 -10.51 9.94
CA ILE A 246 -3.15 -11.64 10.86
C ILE A 246 -3.44 -11.15 12.28
N TYR A 247 -2.65 -10.19 12.78
CA TYR A 247 -2.89 -9.59 14.10
C TYR A 247 -4.32 -9.06 14.22
N ARG A 248 -4.81 -8.33 13.20
CA ARG A 248 -6.19 -7.82 13.18
C ARG A 248 -7.23 -8.93 13.22
N LEU A 249 -7.10 -9.96 12.40
CA LEU A 249 -8.04 -11.10 12.38
C LEU A 249 -8.08 -11.81 13.74
N VAL A 250 -6.92 -12.00 14.37
CA VAL A 250 -6.83 -12.62 15.70
C VAL A 250 -7.50 -11.75 16.76
N VAL A 251 -7.29 -10.44 16.71
CA VAL A 251 -7.81 -9.49 17.70
C VAL A 251 -9.31 -9.23 17.54
N MET A 252 -9.88 -9.38 16.33
CA MET A 252 -11.32 -9.24 16.10
C MET A 252 -12.19 -10.24 16.87
N ARG A 253 -11.62 -11.33 17.41
CA ARG A 253 -12.34 -12.28 18.28
C ARG A 253 -12.60 -11.74 19.68
N SER A 254 -11.90 -10.69 20.08
CA SER A 254 -11.97 -10.10 21.39
C SER A 254 -13.22 -9.23 21.54
N MET A 255 -13.96 -9.46 22.62
CA MET A 255 -15.18 -8.75 22.99
C MET A 255 -14.99 -8.08 24.34
N THR A 256 -15.63 -6.94 24.56
CA THR A 256 -15.55 -6.20 25.81
C THR A 256 -16.92 -5.68 26.26
N ASP A 257 -17.12 -5.57 27.57
CA ASP A 257 -18.35 -5.04 28.16
C ASP A 257 -18.34 -3.49 28.23
N SER A 258 -17.16 -2.88 28.15
CA SER A 258 -16.98 -1.42 28.18
C SER A 258 -15.68 -1.03 27.49
N ALA A 259 -15.67 0.12 26.81
CA ALA A 259 -14.48 0.64 26.13
C ALA A 259 -13.32 0.89 27.11
N THR A 260 -13.64 1.21 28.36
CA THR A 260 -12.68 1.43 29.45
C THR A 260 -12.41 0.17 30.29
N SER A 261 -13.00 -0.98 29.96
CA SER A 261 -12.78 -2.21 30.72
C SER A 261 -11.32 -2.65 30.64
N LEU A 262 -10.76 -3.06 31.78
CA LEU A 262 -9.44 -3.69 31.86
C LEU A 262 -9.52 -5.22 31.90
N ALA A 263 -10.73 -5.79 31.76
CA ALA A 263 -10.93 -7.23 31.78
C ALA A 263 -10.21 -7.93 30.62
N ALA A 264 -9.93 -9.22 30.77
CA ALA A 264 -9.36 -10.03 29.70
C ALA A 264 -10.24 -9.96 28.44
N GLY A 265 -9.63 -9.75 27.27
CA GLY A 265 -10.36 -9.55 26.01
C GLY A 265 -10.73 -8.09 25.69
N SER A 266 -10.50 -7.13 26.60
CA SER A 266 -10.68 -5.69 26.30
C SER A 266 -9.63 -5.09 25.36
N LEU A 267 -8.51 -5.79 25.16
CA LEU A 267 -7.29 -5.27 24.52
C LEU A 267 -6.67 -4.07 25.24
N ASN A 268 -7.09 -3.82 26.48
CA ASN A 268 -6.57 -2.75 27.33
C ASN A 268 -5.48 -3.23 28.29
N THR A 269 -5.15 -4.53 28.31
CA THR A 269 -4.02 -5.01 29.12
C THR A 269 -2.69 -4.50 28.56
N ARG A 270 -1.67 -4.36 29.42
CA ARG A 270 -0.31 -3.93 29.02
C ARG A 270 0.25 -4.80 27.88
N THR A 271 0.06 -6.12 27.98
CA THR A 271 0.50 -7.07 26.94
C THR A 271 -0.23 -6.83 25.62
N SER A 272 -1.54 -6.60 25.64
CA SER A 272 -2.31 -6.29 24.42
C SER A 272 -1.83 -4.99 23.76
N LYS A 273 -1.44 -3.97 24.53
CA LYS A 273 -0.86 -2.73 23.96
C LYS A 273 0.50 -3.00 23.32
N ILE A 274 1.38 -3.73 24.00
CA ILE A 274 2.71 -4.08 23.44
C ILE A 274 2.52 -4.80 22.10
N LEU A 275 1.63 -5.80 22.05
CA LEU A 275 1.33 -6.52 20.82
C LEU A 275 0.75 -5.60 19.73
N PHE A 276 -0.10 -4.64 20.10
CA PHE A 276 -0.60 -3.65 19.15
C PHE A 276 0.53 -2.82 18.54
N TYR A 277 1.42 -2.23 19.33
CA TYR A 277 2.53 -1.45 18.77
C TYR A 277 3.46 -2.31 17.92
N VAL A 278 3.86 -3.48 18.41
CA VAL A 278 4.87 -4.33 17.76
C VAL A 278 4.33 -5.04 16.52
N LEU A 279 3.12 -5.59 16.56
CA LEU A 279 2.57 -6.39 15.45
C LEU A 279 1.74 -5.57 14.47
N HIS A 280 1.25 -4.40 14.86
CA HIS A 280 0.48 -3.52 13.99
C HIS A 280 1.29 -2.31 13.53
N LEU A 281 1.77 -1.48 14.46
CA LEU A 281 2.37 -0.19 14.11
C LEU A 281 3.79 -0.32 13.56
N VAL A 282 4.65 -1.20 14.09
CA VAL A 282 6.03 -1.37 13.58
C VAL A 282 6.05 -1.83 12.12
N PRO A 283 5.34 -2.90 11.70
CA PRO A 283 5.40 -3.35 10.32
C PRO A 283 4.82 -2.30 9.36
N GLU A 284 3.74 -1.62 9.75
CA GLU A 284 3.14 -0.53 8.97
C GLU A 284 4.10 0.66 8.81
N TRP A 285 4.76 1.07 9.89
CA TRP A 285 5.78 2.13 9.86
C TRP A 285 6.98 1.75 8.99
N LEU A 286 7.50 0.52 9.11
CA LEU A 286 8.63 0.03 8.30
C LEU A 286 8.30 0.06 6.81
N VAL A 287 7.09 -0.37 6.43
CA VAL A 287 6.65 -0.35 5.03
C VAL A 287 6.50 1.08 4.53
N ALA A 288 5.87 1.98 5.30
CA ALA A 288 5.75 3.39 4.93
C ALA A 288 7.11 4.08 4.80
N ALA A 289 8.01 3.88 5.77
CA ALA A 289 9.36 4.41 5.76
C ALA A 289 10.14 3.94 4.53
N PHE A 290 10.06 2.65 4.18
CA PHE A 290 10.71 2.10 3.00
C PHE A 290 10.16 2.71 1.70
N LEU A 291 8.83 2.75 1.55
CA LEU A 291 8.18 3.28 0.34
C LEU A 291 8.46 4.77 0.13
N LEU A 292 8.62 5.54 1.21
CA LEU A 292 9.00 6.95 1.14
C LEU A 292 10.51 7.14 0.98
N GLY A 293 11.33 6.27 1.56
CA GLY A 293 12.79 6.32 1.48
C GLY A 293 13.33 6.00 0.09
N VAL A 294 12.72 5.04 -0.61
CA VAL A 294 13.15 4.63 -1.96
C VAL A 294 12.55 5.51 -3.05
N ASN A 295 13.37 5.93 -4.02
CA ASN A 295 12.89 6.65 -5.20
C ASN A 295 12.09 5.71 -6.11
N ALA A 296 10.77 5.67 -5.94
CA ALA A 296 9.91 4.73 -6.65
C ALA A 296 9.99 4.85 -8.18
N ARG A 297 10.27 6.05 -8.70
CA ARG A 297 10.44 6.28 -10.15
C ARG A 297 11.63 5.54 -10.71
N GLU A 298 12.74 5.52 -9.98
CA GLU A 298 14.00 4.89 -10.40
C GLU A 298 14.00 3.41 -10.06
N PHE A 299 13.68 3.06 -8.81
CA PHE A 299 13.77 1.70 -8.32
C PHE A 299 12.68 0.78 -8.89
N TYR A 300 11.46 1.29 -9.12
CA TYR A 300 10.33 0.52 -9.66
C TYR A 300 9.94 0.94 -11.09
N ARG A 301 10.75 1.79 -11.74
CA ARG A 301 10.48 2.33 -13.08
C ARG A 301 9.09 2.96 -13.20
N ALA A 302 8.62 3.58 -12.13
CA ALA A 302 7.29 4.18 -12.05
C ALA A 302 7.22 5.55 -12.75
N GLY A 303 6.17 5.81 -13.51
CA GLY A 303 5.85 7.11 -14.09
C GLY A 303 5.12 8.01 -13.11
N LEU A 304 4.90 9.27 -13.51
CA LEU A 304 4.14 10.23 -12.69
C LEU A 304 2.76 9.65 -12.32
N TRP A 305 2.08 9.03 -13.30
CA TRP A 305 0.77 8.38 -13.16
C TRP A 305 0.85 6.85 -13.00
N GLY A 306 2.02 6.33 -12.62
CA GLY A 306 2.29 4.90 -12.47
C GLY A 306 3.04 4.29 -13.65
N ASP A 307 2.45 4.20 -14.83
CA ASP A 307 3.07 3.51 -15.98
C ASP A 307 3.80 4.49 -16.92
N GLN A 308 5.07 4.23 -17.26
CA GLN A 308 5.95 5.14 -18.03
C GLN A 308 5.81 5.03 -19.56
N ILE A 309 4.92 4.20 -20.08
CA ILE A 309 5.05 3.77 -21.49
C ILE A 309 4.59 4.80 -22.53
N LYS A 310 3.58 5.64 -22.25
CA LYS A 310 3.01 6.52 -23.30
C LYS A 310 4.05 7.43 -24.01
N PRO A 311 5.05 8.00 -23.32
CA PRO A 311 6.09 8.80 -23.99
C PRO A 311 7.10 7.95 -24.78
N LEU A 312 7.43 6.74 -24.33
CA LEU A 312 8.37 5.86 -25.03
C LEU A 312 7.77 5.32 -26.32
N GLU A 313 6.48 4.95 -26.33
CA GLU A 313 5.77 4.58 -27.56
C GLU A 313 5.72 5.74 -28.56
N LYS A 314 5.53 6.99 -28.09
CA LYS A 314 5.56 8.18 -28.96
C LYS A 314 6.93 8.48 -29.57
N GLY A 315 8.03 8.13 -28.89
CA GLY A 315 9.38 8.30 -29.42
C GLY A 315 9.83 7.15 -30.33
N LEU A 316 9.27 5.95 -30.15
CA LEU A 316 9.61 4.74 -30.89
C LEU A 316 8.78 4.55 -32.16
N VAL A 317 7.59 5.15 -32.25
CA VAL A 317 6.85 5.27 -33.52
C VAL A 317 7.28 6.58 -34.16
N PRO A 318 8.27 6.59 -35.08
CA PRO A 318 8.59 7.80 -35.83
C PRO A 318 7.31 8.30 -36.53
N ALA A 319 7.18 9.61 -36.67
CA ALA A 319 6.05 10.34 -37.26
C ALA A 319 5.81 9.98 -38.74
N LYS A 320 5.51 8.71 -39.02
CA LYS A 320 5.27 8.15 -40.35
C LYS A 320 4.06 8.80 -41.03
N THR A 321 3.20 9.44 -40.24
CA THR A 321 1.97 10.08 -40.70
C THR A 321 2.17 11.48 -41.29
N GLU A 322 3.25 12.21 -40.97
CA GLU A 322 3.45 13.57 -41.53
C GLU A 322 3.93 13.53 -43.00
N ALA A 323 4.62 12.46 -43.40
CA ALA A 323 5.09 12.29 -44.77
C ALA A 323 3.98 11.83 -45.76
N GLU A 324 2.95 11.12 -45.29
CA GLU A 324 1.87 10.62 -46.15
C GLU A 324 0.72 11.63 -46.35
N THR A 325 0.62 12.66 -45.50
CA THR A 325 -0.41 13.72 -45.65
C THR A 325 0.04 14.89 -46.53
N SER A 326 1.26 14.82 -47.06
CA SER A 326 1.89 15.87 -47.90
C SER A 326 1.91 15.54 -49.40
N ARG A 327 1.23 14.47 -49.82
CA ARG A 327 1.06 14.04 -51.22
C ARG A 327 -0.40 14.10 -51.63
#